data_AF-A0AA40DIC9-F1
#
_entry.id   AF-A0AA40DIC9-F1
#
_cell.length_a   1.000
_cell.length_b   1.000
_cell.length_c   1.000
_cell.angle_alpha   90.00
_cell.angle_beta   90.00
_cell.angle_gamma   90.00
#
_symmetry.space_group_name_H-M   'P 1'
#
loop_
_entity.id
_entity.type
_entity.pdbx_description
1 polymer ?
#
loop_
_entity_poly.entity_id
_entity_poly.type
_entity_poly.pdbx_seq_one_letter_code
_entity_poly.pdbx_strand_id
1 'polypeptide(L)'
;MVAGGAAKTGWLPPRLQTPFVYPSSTAGSSKSSRSNYSNGGAGGVYTELSRNRSDLHLSNSSTNDLSLINPTPEPDDSRGFLLPESSTTPRISPRKPIGIMNGKERDQYNFPPGAGKPPAPGSWMRFIVPVTVLLAIDGIISLALVSSTVSFLHNYGEGPFEIGYPLGVSSFLLSGHPAGLVTDHGHTVNAAGGTAVVLVGGGGVLGLWSLWRFHSRRRKDYANYTHFPLPKVFQLWAIIVVLSCLLTLGALIYTFVETRLTSGQAIDPNLAQEYDFPRLYPDDRWTPETWFEAVIALPLEDPTDEDVIRDKLKLMRGWKWNTIPMFLLGLTLAGLVLREVVVFGGWGFKGRRVREEKRQEELGMMGMNGMSGYRGVGNGGYEGARYEGNRYE
;
A
#
# COMPACT_ATOMS: atom_id res chain seq x y z
N MET A 1 54.83 -28.53 13.31
CA MET A 1 53.77 -29.55 13.26
C MET A 1 53.26 -29.81 14.67
N VAL A 2 52.19 -29.12 15.09
CA VAL A 2 51.19 -29.58 16.06
C VAL A 2 49.92 -28.79 15.72
N ALA A 3 48.84 -29.52 15.40
CA ALA A 3 47.54 -28.98 15.07
C ALA A 3 46.70 -28.80 16.35
N GLY A 4 46.00 -27.67 16.47
CA GLY A 4 45.04 -27.40 17.54
C GLY A 4 43.73 -26.91 16.94
N GLY A 5 42.67 -27.71 17.10
CA GLY A 5 41.39 -27.59 16.40
C GLY A 5 40.51 -26.43 16.83
N ALA A 6 39.76 -25.91 15.85
CA ALA A 6 38.72 -24.91 16.02
C ALA A 6 37.40 -25.55 16.48
N ALA A 7 36.91 -25.15 17.66
CA ALA A 7 35.57 -25.48 18.12
C ALA A 7 34.57 -24.45 17.57
N LYS A 8 33.56 -24.94 16.85
CA LYS A 8 32.36 -24.19 16.45
C LYS A 8 31.45 -24.01 17.67
N THR A 9 31.27 -22.78 18.13
CA THR A 9 30.21 -22.43 19.08
C THR A 9 29.00 -21.90 18.31
N GLY A 10 27.93 -22.70 18.30
CA GLY A 10 26.63 -22.30 17.81
C GLY A 10 25.98 -21.32 18.78
N TRP A 11 25.59 -20.16 18.25
CA TRP A 11 24.71 -19.22 18.93
C TRP A 11 23.27 -19.75 18.91
N LEU A 12 22.73 -20.10 20.07
CA LEU A 12 21.29 -20.21 20.29
C LEU A 12 20.86 -19.04 21.18
N PRO A 13 19.78 -18.32 20.84
CA PRO A 13 19.26 -17.26 21.72
C PRO A 13 18.64 -17.87 22.99
N PRO A 14 18.70 -17.15 24.13
CA PRO A 14 18.07 -17.60 25.36
C PRO A 14 16.54 -17.62 25.21
N ARG A 15 15.94 -18.78 25.49
CA ARG A 15 14.51 -18.89 25.78
C ARG A 15 14.25 -18.26 27.15
N LEU A 16 13.56 -17.13 27.19
CA LEU A 16 12.88 -16.66 28.40
C LEU A 16 11.40 -17.04 28.30
N GLN A 17 11.03 -18.08 29.04
CA GLN A 17 9.67 -18.34 29.47
C GLN A 17 9.73 -18.68 30.95
N THR A 18 9.40 -17.71 31.79
CA THR A 18 8.82 -17.98 33.10
C THR A 18 7.50 -17.24 33.16
N PRO A 19 6.36 -17.92 33.42
CA PRO A 19 5.12 -17.23 33.71
C PRO A 19 5.27 -16.50 35.04
N PHE A 20 5.12 -15.18 35.01
CA PHE A 20 5.02 -14.36 36.22
C PHE A 20 3.67 -14.68 36.88
N VAL A 21 3.72 -15.39 38.00
CA VAL A 21 2.54 -15.71 38.81
C VAL A 21 2.34 -14.56 39.79
N TYR A 22 1.26 -13.80 39.63
CA TYR A 22 0.83 -12.84 40.65
C TYR A 22 0.49 -13.58 41.96
N PRO A 23 0.98 -13.13 43.13
CA PRO A 23 0.44 -13.59 44.39
C PRO A 23 -0.99 -13.07 44.53
N SER A 24 -1.97 -13.98 44.57
CA SER A 24 -3.35 -13.69 44.91
C SER A 24 -3.42 -13.17 46.35
N SER A 25 -3.69 -11.88 46.52
CA SER A 25 -4.00 -11.32 47.84
C SER A 25 -5.40 -11.77 48.27
N THR A 26 -5.41 -12.78 49.13
CA THR A 26 -6.59 -13.19 49.91
C THR A 26 -6.76 -12.22 51.08
N ALA A 27 -7.72 -11.30 50.98
CA ALA A 27 -8.37 -10.59 52.08
C ALA A 27 -9.59 -9.89 51.45
N GLY A 28 -10.82 -9.99 51.92
CA GLY A 28 -11.32 -10.11 53.28
C GLY A 28 -12.69 -9.45 53.22
N SER A 29 -13.73 -10.28 53.25
CA SER A 29 -15.12 -9.85 53.32
C SER A 29 -15.33 -8.92 54.52
N SER A 30 -15.79 -7.69 54.28
CA SER A 30 -16.45 -6.89 55.32
C SER A 30 -17.54 -6.00 54.72
N LYS A 31 -18.61 -5.91 55.49
CA LYS A 31 -19.96 -5.51 55.13
C LYS A 31 -20.11 -3.99 55.04
N SER A 32 -20.99 -3.57 54.12
CA SER A 32 -22.06 -2.58 54.28
C SER A 32 -21.84 -1.48 55.34
N SER A 33 -21.77 -0.22 54.90
CA SER A 33 -22.51 0.86 55.56
C SER A 33 -22.87 1.98 54.59
N ARG A 34 -24.17 2.19 54.52
CA ARG A 34 -24.93 3.20 53.80
C ARG A 34 -24.82 4.51 54.61
N SER A 35 -24.45 5.62 53.99
CA SER A 35 -24.82 6.93 54.55
C SER A 35 -25.04 7.96 53.44
N ASN A 36 -26.21 8.59 53.54
CA ASN A 36 -26.63 9.76 52.79
C ASN A 36 -25.80 10.97 53.24
N TYR A 37 -25.42 11.84 52.33
CA TYR A 37 -25.47 13.28 52.58
C TYR A 37 -25.72 14.06 51.29
N SER A 38 -26.37 15.19 51.51
CA SER A 38 -27.13 16.04 50.62
C SER A 38 -26.35 17.27 50.13
N ASN A 39 -26.76 17.75 48.95
CA ASN A 39 -26.92 19.15 48.54
C ASN A 39 -25.76 20.15 48.44
N GLY A 40 -25.77 20.85 47.29
CA GLY A 40 -25.20 22.19 47.03
C GLY A 40 -24.11 22.14 45.95
N GLY A 41 -24.19 22.76 44.77
CA GLY A 41 -25.04 23.82 44.24
C GLY A 41 -24.14 24.81 43.46
N ALA A 42 -24.57 25.20 42.26
CA ALA A 42 -24.00 26.21 41.33
C ALA A 42 -22.71 25.83 40.57
N GLY A 43 -22.54 26.06 39.26
CA GLY A 43 -23.34 26.70 38.22
C GLY A 43 -22.49 26.90 36.95
N GLY A 44 -23.12 27.03 35.77
CA GLY A 44 -22.48 27.43 34.49
C GLY A 44 -22.44 26.32 33.43
N VAL A 45 -23.53 26.02 32.71
CA VAL A 45 -23.94 26.64 31.42
C VAL A 45 -22.89 26.48 30.31
N TYR A 46 -22.97 25.38 29.56
CA TYR A 46 -22.88 25.41 28.10
C TYR A 46 -23.98 24.51 27.52
N THR A 47 -24.66 25.07 26.53
CA THR A 47 -25.90 24.63 25.90
C THR A 47 -25.74 23.39 25.03
N GLU A 48 -26.86 22.66 25.01
CA GLU A 48 -27.19 21.48 24.23
C GLU A 48 -26.89 21.54 22.73
N LEU A 49 -26.56 20.37 22.17
CA LEU A 49 -27.21 19.89 20.95
C LEU A 49 -27.40 18.37 21.09
N SER A 50 -28.52 18.03 21.74
CA SER A 50 -29.10 16.69 21.77
C SER A 50 -29.72 16.37 20.41
N ARG A 51 -29.33 15.25 19.80
CA ARG A 51 -30.21 14.52 18.89
C ARG A 51 -30.37 13.11 19.41
N ASN A 52 -31.62 12.88 19.81
CA ASN A 52 -32.12 11.79 20.60
C ASN A 52 -32.57 10.61 19.71
N ARG A 53 -32.76 9.45 20.38
CA ARG A 53 -33.55 8.26 20.00
C ARG A 53 -32.90 7.23 19.06
N SER A 54 -32.93 5.93 19.35
CA SER A 54 -33.96 5.19 20.11
C SER A 54 -33.40 3.94 20.80
N ASP A 55 -34.01 3.67 21.95
CA ASP A 55 -33.91 2.50 22.81
C ASP A 55 -34.20 1.18 22.08
N LEU A 56 -33.52 0.12 22.51
CA LEU A 56 -34.14 -1.21 22.56
C LEU A 56 -33.64 -1.97 23.80
N HIS A 57 -34.62 -2.22 24.64
CA HIS A 57 -34.62 -2.93 25.91
C HIS A 57 -34.54 -4.45 25.73
N LEU A 58 -34.22 -5.13 26.84
CA LEU A 58 -34.42 -6.57 27.16
C LEU A 58 -33.31 -7.51 26.63
N SER A 59 -32.82 -8.51 27.36
CA SER A 59 -33.21 -9.08 28.67
C SER A 59 -32.14 -10.07 29.10
N ASN A 60 -31.90 -10.15 30.42
CA ASN A 60 -31.25 -11.30 31.06
C ASN A 60 -32.01 -12.60 30.76
N SER A 61 -31.27 -13.68 30.47
CA SER A 61 -31.72 -15.03 30.79
C SER A 61 -30.52 -15.93 31.06
N SER A 62 -30.56 -16.49 32.26
CA SER A 62 -29.73 -17.55 32.80
C SER A 62 -29.93 -18.90 32.10
N THR A 63 -28.91 -19.76 32.26
CA THR A 63 -28.96 -21.23 32.37
C THR A 63 -29.66 -22.03 31.27
N ASN A 64 -28.91 -22.91 30.60
CA ASN A 64 -29.11 -24.35 30.76
C ASN A 64 -27.98 -25.15 30.08
N ASP A 65 -27.50 -26.13 30.83
CA ASP A 65 -26.90 -27.37 30.34
C ASP A 65 -27.64 -27.92 29.12
N LEU A 66 -26.91 -28.56 28.21
CA LEU A 66 -27.28 -29.87 27.67
C LEU A 66 -26.13 -30.46 26.84
N SER A 67 -25.70 -31.61 27.33
CA SER A 67 -24.84 -32.61 26.73
C SER A 67 -25.46 -33.31 25.51
N LEU A 68 -24.58 -33.85 24.66
CA LEU A 68 -24.74 -35.04 23.79
C LEU A 68 -25.76 -34.95 22.63
N ILE A 69 -25.30 -35.23 21.40
CA ILE A 69 -25.72 -36.37 20.56
C ILE A 69 -24.96 -36.36 19.20
N ASN A 70 -24.27 -37.47 18.97
CA ASN A 70 -23.84 -38.20 17.74
C ASN A 70 -23.55 -37.53 16.37
N PRO A 71 -22.48 -37.98 15.70
CA PRO A 71 -22.20 -37.72 14.28
C PRO A 71 -22.98 -38.67 13.35
N THR A 72 -23.41 -38.14 12.21
CA THR A 72 -24.05 -38.87 11.09
C THR A 72 -23.00 -39.36 10.09
N PRO A 73 -23.10 -40.58 9.54
CA PRO A 73 -22.17 -41.11 8.54
C PRO A 73 -22.69 -41.00 7.09
N GLU A 74 -21.72 -40.84 6.17
CA GLU A 74 -21.65 -41.31 4.75
C GLU A 74 -22.72 -40.88 3.70
N PRO A 75 -22.37 -40.81 2.39
CA PRO A 75 -22.26 -42.05 1.59
C PRO A 75 -21.18 -42.09 0.47
N ASP A 76 -20.50 -43.24 0.40
CA ASP A 76 -20.35 -44.15 -0.75
C ASP A 76 -20.40 -43.58 -2.19
N ASP A 77 -19.21 -43.31 -2.74
CA ASP A 77 -18.97 -43.08 -4.18
C ASP A 77 -18.44 -44.36 -4.85
N SER A 78 -19.34 -45.30 -5.12
CA SER A 78 -19.03 -46.48 -5.92
C SER A 78 -20.13 -46.81 -6.93
N ARG A 79 -20.16 -46.07 -8.06
CA ARG A 79 -20.87 -46.52 -9.27
C ARG A 79 -20.06 -46.29 -10.53
N GLY A 80 -19.50 -47.39 -11.01
CA GLY A 80 -19.02 -47.54 -12.37
C GLY A 80 -20.17 -47.40 -13.38
N PHE A 81 -19.90 -46.68 -14.45
CA PHE A 81 -20.72 -46.67 -15.65
C PHE A 81 -19.81 -47.01 -16.83
N LEU A 82 -19.97 -48.22 -17.35
CA LEU A 82 -19.39 -48.70 -18.60
C LEU A 82 -20.34 -48.40 -19.76
N LEU A 83 -19.75 -48.42 -20.96
CA LEU A 83 -20.31 -48.49 -22.33
C LEU A 83 -20.19 -47.18 -23.16
N PRO A 84 -20.12 -47.26 -24.51
CA PRO A 84 -19.41 -48.26 -25.32
C PRO A 84 -18.56 -47.65 -26.47
N GLU A 85 -17.84 -48.56 -27.12
CA GLU A 85 -17.03 -48.49 -28.33
C GLU A 85 -17.55 -47.67 -29.53
N SER A 86 -16.55 -47.12 -30.23
CA SER A 86 -16.36 -47.11 -31.69
C SER A 86 -17.36 -46.36 -32.58
N SER A 87 -16.89 -45.25 -33.16
CA SER A 87 -17.11 -45.00 -34.59
C SER A 87 -15.92 -44.25 -35.18
N THR A 88 -15.11 -45.00 -35.90
CA THR A 88 -13.97 -44.56 -36.68
C THR A 88 -14.46 -43.78 -37.89
N THR A 89 -14.31 -42.45 -37.88
CA THR A 89 -14.47 -41.62 -39.08
C THR A 89 -13.08 -41.26 -39.63
N PRO A 90 -12.80 -41.50 -40.93
CA PRO A 90 -11.49 -41.22 -41.51
C PRO A 90 -11.27 -39.71 -41.61
N ARG A 91 -10.26 -39.22 -40.89
CA ARG A 91 -9.81 -37.83 -40.91
C ARG A 91 -9.08 -37.55 -42.22
N ILE A 92 -9.79 -36.97 -43.19
CA ILE A 92 -9.20 -36.46 -44.44
C ILE A 92 -8.24 -35.32 -44.06
N SER A 93 -6.95 -35.53 -44.33
CA SER A 93 -5.92 -34.52 -44.14
C SER A 93 -6.12 -33.39 -45.17
N PRO A 94 -6.17 -32.10 -44.75
CA PRO A 94 -6.23 -31.01 -45.70
C PRO A 94 -4.95 -31.00 -46.54
N ARG A 95 -5.11 -31.13 -47.86
CA ARG A 95 -4.04 -30.98 -48.85
C ARG A 95 -3.36 -29.62 -48.65
N LYS A 96 -2.04 -29.65 -48.45
CA LYS A 96 -1.19 -28.46 -48.57
C LYS A 96 -1.35 -27.89 -49.99
N PRO A 97 -1.71 -26.60 -50.16
CA PRO A 97 -1.57 -25.95 -51.45
C PRO A 97 -0.08 -25.84 -51.78
N ILE A 98 0.37 -26.72 -52.67
CA ILE A 98 1.60 -26.55 -53.44
C ILE A 98 1.23 -25.53 -54.51
N GLY A 99 1.52 -24.26 -54.21
CA GLY A 99 1.38 -23.12 -55.11
C GLY A 99 2.66 -22.32 -55.09
N ILE A 100 3.57 -22.69 -55.97
CA ILE A 100 4.79 -21.98 -56.34
C ILE A 100 4.38 -20.72 -57.09
N MET A 101 4.67 -19.54 -56.52
CA MET A 101 5.08 -18.32 -57.25
C MET A 101 5.97 -17.54 -56.27
N ASN A 102 7.31 -17.60 -56.39
CA ASN A 102 8.15 -16.79 -57.28
C ASN A 102 7.77 -15.31 -57.28
N GLY A 103 8.72 -14.48 -56.84
CA GLY A 103 8.58 -13.02 -56.83
C GLY A 103 8.56 -12.41 -55.42
N LYS A 104 9.30 -12.97 -54.45
CA LYS A 104 9.66 -12.19 -53.25
C LYS A 104 10.84 -11.31 -53.63
N GLU A 105 10.55 -10.31 -54.46
CA GLU A 105 11.35 -9.11 -54.64
C GLU A 105 11.52 -8.54 -53.22
N ARG A 106 12.65 -8.92 -52.62
CA ARG A 106 13.10 -8.28 -51.39
C ARG A 106 13.51 -6.92 -51.88
N ASP A 107 12.57 -5.98 -51.82
CA ASP A 107 12.90 -4.57 -51.62
C ASP A 107 13.71 -4.53 -50.33
N GLN A 108 15.01 -4.80 -50.47
CA GLN A 108 16.03 -4.25 -49.63
C GLN A 108 15.83 -2.75 -49.77
N TYR A 109 14.96 -2.21 -48.92
CA TYR A 109 15.06 -0.83 -48.51
C TYR A 109 16.51 -0.66 -48.05
N ASN A 110 17.34 -0.18 -48.97
CA ASN A 110 18.69 0.30 -48.74
C ASN A 110 18.53 1.49 -47.82
N PHE A 111 18.29 1.22 -46.54
CA PHE A 111 18.50 2.20 -45.50
C PHE A 111 19.97 2.62 -45.63
N PRO A 112 20.23 3.93 -45.78
CA PRO A 112 21.58 4.41 -45.99
C PRO A 112 22.48 3.86 -44.88
N PRO A 113 23.62 3.21 -45.20
CA PRO A 113 24.48 2.50 -44.26
C PRO A 113 25.17 3.38 -43.18
N GLY A 114 24.71 4.62 -42.99
CA GLY A 114 25.19 5.56 -41.99
C GLY A 114 24.11 6.17 -41.10
N ALA A 115 22.82 5.84 -41.27
CA ALA A 115 21.79 6.25 -40.31
C ALA A 115 21.92 5.38 -39.05
N GLY A 116 22.82 5.78 -38.15
CA GLY A 116 23.05 5.13 -36.87
C GLY A 116 21.71 4.80 -36.22
N LYS A 117 21.52 3.52 -35.88
CA LYS A 117 20.31 3.03 -35.21
C LYS A 117 20.02 3.99 -34.05
N PRO A 118 18.91 4.74 -34.06
CA PRO A 118 18.63 5.66 -32.97
C PRO A 118 18.71 4.84 -31.68
N PRO A 119 19.45 5.30 -30.66
CA PRO A 119 19.64 4.52 -29.45
C PRO A 119 18.26 4.13 -28.96
N ALA A 120 18.01 2.83 -28.88
CA ALA A 120 16.72 2.32 -28.42
C ALA A 120 16.43 3.04 -27.11
N PRO A 121 15.30 3.78 -27.00
CA PRO A 121 15.05 4.64 -25.85
C PRO A 121 15.25 3.80 -24.60
N GLY A 122 16.27 4.15 -23.81
CA GLY A 122 16.70 3.35 -22.69
C GLY A 122 15.52 3.15 -21.77
N SER A 123 14.97 1.94 -21.74
CA SER A 123 13.75 1.65 -21.02
C SER A 123 13.98 1.94 -19.54
N TRP A 124 13.30 2.97 -19.03
CA TRP A 124 13.36 3.39 -17.62
C TRP A 124 12.88 2.28 -16.68
N MET A 125 12.28 1.23 -17.24
CA MET A 125 11.94 -0.03 -16.59
C MET A 125 13.12 -0.66 -15.84
N ARG A 126 14.38 -0.43 -16.28
CA ARG A 126 15.57 -0.86 -15.54
C ARG A 126 15.74 -0.21 -14.16
N PHE A 127 15.09 0.94 -13.94
CA PHE A 127 15.08 1.64 -12.64
C PHE A 127 13.79 1.39 -11.86
N ILE A 128 12.65 1.18 -12.54
CA ILE A 128 11.38 0.89 -11.85
C ILE A 128 11.49 -0.38 -11.01
N VAL A 129 12.01 -1.47 -11.57
CA VAL A 129 12.17 -2.75 -10.86
C VAL A 129 12.99 -2.62 -9.56
N PRO A 130 14.24 -2.12 -9.57
CA PRO A 130 15.03 -2.04 -8.35
C PRO A 130 14.43 -1.06 -7.33
N VAL A 131 13.86 0.08 -7.76
CA VAL A 131 13.21 1.02 -6.84
C VAL A 131 11.99 0.39 -6.17
N THR A 132 11.17 -0.36 -6.90
CA THR A 132 10.04 -1.12 -6.31
C THR A 132 10.52 -2.14 -5.27
N VAL A 133 11.61 -2.86 -5.56
CA VAL A 133 12.18 -3.85 -4.62
C VAL A 133 12.70 -3.15 -3.36
N LEU A 134 13.45 -2.06 -3.52
CA LEU A 134 13.96 -1.28 -2.39
C LEU A 134 12.83 -0.72 -1.53
N LEU A 135 11.78 -0.18 -2.15
CA LEU A 135 10.60 0.32 -1.43
C LEU A 135 9.88 -0.79 -0.66
N ALA A 136 9.78 -2.01 -1.23
CA ALA A 136 9.18 -3.14 -0.54
C ALA A 136 10.03 -3.60 0.66
N ILE A 137 11.37 -3.63 0.52
CA ILE A 137 12.27 -3.96 1.64
C ILE A 137 12.15 -2.93 2.76
N ASP A 138 12.17 -1.64 2.40
CA ASP A 138 12.02 -0.54 3.36
C ASP A 138 10.66 -0.60 4.07
N GLY A 139 9.58 -0.92 3.35
CA GLY A 139 8.26 -1.17 3.92
C GLY A 139 8.24 -2.34 4.92
N ILE A 140 8.94 -3.44 4.65
CA ILE A 140 9.08 -4.57 5.59
C ILE A 140 9.81 -4.14 6.86
N ILE A 141 10.90 -3.38 6.71
CA ILE A 141 11.67 -2.85 7.85
C ILE A 141 10.76 -1.96 8.70
N SER A 142 10.01 -1.05 8.08
CA SER A 142 9.07 -0.17 8.78
C SER A 142 8.01 -0.97 9.55
N LEU A 143 7.41 -1.99 8.93
CA LEU A 143 6.43 -2.86 9.59
C LEU A 143 7.03 -3.62 10.78
N ALA A 144 8.24 -4.15 10.64
CA ALA A 144 8.92 -4.87 11.72
C ALA A 144 9.21 -3.96 12.92
N LEU A 145 9.67 -2.73 12.68
CA LEU A 145 9.96 -1.76 13.73
C LEU A 145 8.69 -1.27 14.44
N VAL A 146 7.62 -0.95 13.69
CA VAL A 146 6.33 -0.56 14.28
C VAL A 146 5.71 -1.73 15.05
N SER A 147 5.73 -2.94 14.50
CA SER A 147 5.22 -4.14 15.19
C SER A 147 5.98 -4.41 16.49
N SER A 148 7.31 -4.24 16.50
CA SER A 148 8.12 -4.36 17.73
C SER A 148 7.73 -3.31 18.78
N THR A 149 7.40 -2.09 18.35
CA THR A 149 6.94 -1.01 19.23
C THR A 149 5.57 -1.33 19.83
N VAL A 150 4.61 -1.78 19.01
CA VAL A 150 3.27 -2.18 19.46
C VAL A 150 3.36 -3.36 20.43
N SER A 151 4.20 -4.36 20.14
CA SER A 151 4.42 -5.49 21.04
C SER A 151 5.05 -5.06 22.36
N PHE A 152 5.97 -4.10 22.35
CA PHE A 152 6.51 -3.53 23.58
C PHE A 152 5.41 -2.85 24.40
N LEU A 153 4.60 -1.99 23.78
CA LEU A 153 3.51 -1.26 24.45
C LEU A 153 2.52 -2.19 25.16
N HIS A 154 2.12 -3.30 24.52
CA HIS A 154 1.15 -4.24 25.09
C HIS A 154 1.70 -5.22 26.11
N ASN A 155 3.01 -5.51 26.09
CA ASN A 155 3.57 -6.56 26.96
C ASN A 155 4.32 -5.99 28.15
N TYR A 156 5.10 -4.94 27.94
CA TYR A 156 6.01 -4.39 28.95
C TYR A 156 5.71 -2.91 29.23
N GLY A 157 5.33 -2.16 28.20
CA GLY A 157 4.99 -0.75 28.29
C GLY A 157 3.70 -0.44 29.04
N GLU A 158 2.94 -1.43 29.52
CA GLU A 158 1.78 -1.19 30.39
C GLU A 158 2.20 -0.84 31.84
N GLY A 159 3.45 -1.13 32.21
CA GLY A 159 3.97 -0.89 33.56
C GLY A 159 3.40 -1.86 34.60
N PRO A 160 3.41 -1.50 35.91
CA PRO A 160 3.89 -0.23 36.46
C PRO A 160 5.43 -0.10 36.45
N PHE A 161 5.92 1.13 36.47
CA PHE A 161 7.33 1.47 36.69
C PHE A 161 7.51 2.06 38.09
N GLU A 162 8.43 1.53 38.88
CA GLU A 162 8.72 2.07 40.21
C GLU A 162 9.64 3.29 40.11
N ILE A 163 9.16 4.45 40.59
CA ILE A 163 9.89 5.71 40.61
C ILE A 163 10.42 5.94 42.03
N GLY A 164 11.74 6.00 42.17
CA GLY A 164 12.42 6.33 43.42
C GLY A 164 12.41 7.83 43.71
N TYR A 165 12.56 8.23 44.98
CA TYR A 165 12.78 9.63 45.34
C TYR A 165 14.23 9.88 45.73
N PRO A 166 14.90 10.92 45.20
CA PRO A 166 16.30 11.22 45.54
C PRO A 166 16.52 11.68 47.01
N LEU A 167 15.47 11.74 47.84
CA LEU A 167 15.52 12.26 49.22
C LEU A 167 14.84 11.32 50.26
N GLY A 168 14.63 10.05 49.94
CA GLY A 168 14.14 9.04 50.91
C GLY A 168 12.65 9.13 51.26
N VAL A 169 11.85 9.78 50.41
CA VAL A 169 10.38 9.68 50.43
C VAL A 169 9.97 8.35 49.77
N SER A 170 8.81 7.81 50.13
CA SER A 170 8.29 6.55 49.58
C SER A 170 8.25 6.57 48.05
N SER A 171 8.74 5.50 47.41
CA SER A 171 8.56 5.28 45.96
C SER A 171 7.07 5.25 45.59
N PHE A 172 6.77 5.50 44.32
CA PHE A 172 5.43 5.34 43.77
C PHE A 172 5.49 4.59 42.43
N LEU A 173 4.36 4.03 42.02
CA LEU A 173 4.22 3.23 40.81
C LEU A 173 3.59 4.10 39.71
N LEU A 174 4.38 4.43 38.70
CA LEU A 174 3.89 5.12 37.50
C LEU A 174 3.26 4.11 36.54
N SER A 175 2.03 4.38 36.08
CA SER A 175 1.43 3.59 35.00
C SER A 175 2.27 3.67 33.73
N GLY A 176 2.40 2.56 32.99
CA GLY A 176 3.27 2.52 31.83
C GLY A 176 2.78 3.33 30.63
N HIS A 177 1.53 3.80 30.65
CA HIS A 177 1.00 4.72 29.64
C HIS A 177 0.20 5.88 30.27
N PRO A 178 0.21 7.08 29.65
CA PRO A 178 -0.61 8.20 30.08
C PRO A 178 -2.05 8.05 29.58
N ALA A 179 -2.96 8.87 30.10
CA ALA A 179 -4.33 8.98 29.62
C ALA A 179 -4.38 9.55 28.19
N GLY A 180 -3.49 10.50 27.89
CA GLY A 180 -3.39 11.18 26.59
C GLY A 180 -2.47 10.50 25.57
N LEU A 181 -2.32 9.17 25.59
CA LEU A 181 -1.44 8.47 24.64
C LEU A 181 -2.03 8.44 23.22
N VAL A 182 -1.26 8.92 22.25
CA VAL A 182 -1.62 8.97 20.83
C VAL A 182 -0.86 7.91 20.06
N THR A 183 -1.55 6.90 19.54
CA THR A 183 -0.93 5.80 18.77
C THR A 183 -1.24 5.84 17.27
N ASP A 184 -2.16 6.71 16.84
CA ASP A 184 -2.64 6.80 15.46
C ASP A 184 -1.54 7.07 14.43
N HIS A 185 -0.49 7.80 14.81
CA HIS A 185 0.64 8.07 13.92
C HIS A 185 1.42 6.78 13.60
N GLY A 186 1.54 5.87 14.56
CA GLY A 186 2.11 4.53 14.34
C GLY A 186 1.22 3.65 13.45
N HIS A 187 -0.11 3.69 13.64
CA HIS A 187 -1.07 3.01 12.77
C HIS A 187 -1.00 3.52 11.32
N THR A 188 -0.82 4.83 11.14
CA THR A 188 -0.70 5.45 9.83
C THR A 188 0.58 4.99 9.11
N VAL A 189 1.72 4.92 9.81
CA VAL A 189 2.97 4.37 9.23
C VAL A 189 2.84 2.88 8.93
N ASN A 190 2.17 2.11 9.78
CA ASN A 190 1.88 0.70 9.51
C ASN A 190 1.07 0.53 8.21
N ALA A 191 -0.01 1.31 8.04
CA ALA A 191 -0.81 1.29 6.82
C ALA A 191 0.00 1.68 5.58
N ALA A 192 0.88 2.68 5.70
CA ALA A 192 1.77 3.12 4.63
C ALA A 192 2.78 2.02 4.24
N GLY A 193 3.45 1.40 5.22
CA GLY A 193 4.38 0.29 5.02
C GLY A 193 3.70 -0.95 4.43
N GLY A 194 2.52 -1.32 4.95
CA GLY A 194 1.71 -2.42 4.44
C GLY A 194 1.29 -2.21 2.98
N THR A 195 0.90 -0.99 2.63
CA THR A 195 0.58 -0.60 1.24
C THR A 195 1.81 -0.72 0.33
N ALA A 196 2.97 -0.25 0.79
CA ALA A 196 4.22 -0.34 0.04
C ALA A 196 4.62 -1.80 -0.25
N VAL A 197 4.45 -2.71 0.71
CA VAL A 197 4.78 -4.14 0.53
C VAL A 197 3.76 -4.85 -0.36
N VAL A 198 2.47 -4.78 0.00
CA VAL A 198 1.43 -5.61 -0.64
C VAL A 198 1.00 -5.03 -1.98
N LEU A 199 0.58 -3.77 -1.99
CA LEU A 199 -0.03 -3.16 -3.18
C LEU A 199 1.03 -2.65 -4.16
N VAL A 200 2.10 -2.02 -3.67
CA VAL A 200 3.16 -1.51 -4.54
C VAL A 200 4.16 -2.60 -4.92
N GLY A 201 4.70 -3.33 -3.94
CA GLY A 201 5.62 -4.45 -4.17
C GLY A 201 4.96 -5.63 -4.88
N GLY A 202 3.96 -6.25 -4.23
CA GLY A 202 3.21 -7.38 -4.78
C GLY A 202 2.45 -7.02 -6.06
N GLY A 203 1.70 -5.91 -6.06
CA GLY A 203 1.04 -5.40 -7.26
C GLY A 203 2.02 -5.01 -8.38
N GLY A 204 3.24 -4.61 -8.03
CA GLY A 204 4.30 -4.28 -8.99
C GLY A 204 4.75 -5.48 -9.80
N VAL A 205 4.81 -6.67 -9.20
CA VAL A 205 5.07 -7.91 -9.94
C VAL A 205 4.01 -8.12 -11.02
N LEU A 206 2.73 -7.97 -10.69
CA LEU A 206 1.63 -8.13 -11.63
C LEU A 206 1.60 -7.04 -12.72
N GLY A 207 1.81 -5.79 -12.33
CA GLY A 207 1.84 -4.64 -13.24
C GLY A 207 2.99 -4.73 -14.25
N LEU A 208 4.19 -5.03 -13.77
CA LEU A 208 5.39 -5.18 -14.60
C LEU A 208 5.34 -6.44 -15.45
N TRP A 209 4.82 -7.55 -14.93
CA TRP A 209 4.60 -8.75 -15.73
C TRP A 209 3.61 -8.51 -16.87
N SER A 210 2.50 -7.81 -16.60
CA SER A 210 1.53 -7.41 -17.63
C SER A 210 2.19 -6.55 -18.72
N LEU A 211 3.00 -5.59 -18.32
CA LEU A 211 3.76 -4.72 -19.23
C LEU A 211 4.78 -5.50 -20.07
N TRP A 212 5.56 -6.38 -19.44
CA TRP A 212 6.53 -7.25 -20.11
C TRP A 212 5.86 -8.20 -21.11
N ARG A 213 4.73 -8.80 -20.73
CA ARG A 213 3.92 -9.67 -21.60
C ARG A 213 3.40 -8.90 -22.81
N PHE A 214 2.92 -7.68 -22.60
CA PHE A 214 2.44 -6.79 -23.64
C PHE A 214 3.54 -6.45 -24.64
N HIS A 215 4.71 -6.03 -24.17
CA HIS A 215 5.85 -5.75 -25.05
C HIS A 215 6.31 -7.00 -25.80
N SER A 216 6.42 -8.15 -25.13
CA SER A 216 6.91 -9.40 -25.75
C SER A 216 6.01 -9.90 -26.88
N ARG A 217 4.68 -9.78 -26.73
CA ARG A 217 3.73 -10.16 -27.79
C ARG A 217 3.79 -9.23 -28.99
N ARG A 218 4.08 -7.94 -28.77
CA ARG A 218 4.02 -6.91 -29.80
C ARG A 218 5.34 -6.61 -30.49
N ARG A 219 6.45 -7.24 -30.08
CA ARG A 219 7.73 -7.16 -30.81
C ARG A 219 7.66 -7.68 -32.25
N LYS A 220 6.57 -8.35 -32.64
CA LYS A 220 6.38 -8.82 -34.02
C LYS A 220 5.74 -7.76 -34.94
N ASP A 221 5.05 -6.77 -34.37
CA ASP A 221 4.25 -5.77 -35.10
C ASP A 221 4.81 -4.35 -34.95
N TYR A 222 6.15 -4.22 -34.97
CA TYR A 222 6.86 -2.94 -34.74
C TYR A 222 6.49 -1.83 -35.74
N ALA A 223 5.93 -2.14 -36.91
CA ALA A 223 5.59 -1.15 -37.92
C ALA A 223 4.42 -0.22 -37.51
N ASN A 224 3.57 -0.62 -36.56
CA ASN A 224 2.38 0.16 -36.14
C ASN A 224 2.46 0.64 -34.67
N TYR A 225 3.67 0.75 -34.11
CA TYR A 225 3.90 0.84 -32.65
C TYR A 225 3.54 2.18 -31.99
N THR A 226 3.06 3.17 -32.73
CA THR A 226 3.00 4.56 -32.25
C THR A 226 1.80 4.93 -31.37
N HIS A 227 0.76 4.10 -31.24
CA HIS A 227 -0.53 4.58 -30.68
C HIS A 227 -1.30 3.63 -29.75
N PHE A 228 -0.69 2.60 -29.18
CA PHE A 228 -1.45 1.66 -28.36
C PHE A 228 -1.44 2.02 -26.86
N PRO A 229 -2.61 2.03 -26.20
CA PRO A 229 -2.69 2.34 -24.78
C PRO A 229 -1.98 1.27 -23.95
N LEU A 230 -1.33 1.71 -22.87
CA LEU A 230 -0.70 0.84 -21.87
C LEU A 230 -1.70 -0.19 -21.30
N PRO A 231 -1.26 -1.37 -20.84
CA PRO A 231 -2.14 -2.34 -20.19
C PRO A 231 -2.90 -1.72 -19.01
N LYS A 232 -4.21 -1.95 -18.91
CA LYS A 232 -5.06 -1.41 -17.82
C LYS A 232 -4.55 -1.78 -16.42
N VAL A 233 -3.98 -2.99 -16.28
CA VAL A 233 -3.38 -3.47 -15.01
C VAL A 233 -2.20 -2.60 -14.60
N PHE A 234 -1.35 -2.20 -15.56
CA PHE A 234 -0.22 -1.30 -15.29
C PHE A 234 -0.71 0.10 -14.91
N GLN A 235 -1.75 0.62 -15.57
CA GLN A 235 -2.33 1.92 -15.24
C GLN A 235 -2.95 1.93 -13.84
N LEU A 236 -3.68 0.88 -13.47
CA LEU A 236 -4.23 0.73 -12.12
C LEU A 236 -3.11 0.68 -11.07
N TRP A 237 -2.08 -0.13 -11.31
CA TRP A 237 -0.91 -0.18 -10.43
C TRP A 237 -0.21 1.18 -10.32
N ALA A 238 -0.09 1.93 -11.42
CA ALA A 238 0.46 3.28 -11.40
C ALA A 238 -0.33 4.24 -10.51
N ILE A 239 -1.67 4.19 -10.55
CA ILE A 239 -2.53 4.98 -9.66
C ILE A 239 -2.28 4.58 -8.20
N ILE A 240 -2.19 3.27 -7.92
CA ILE A 240 -1.89 2.75 -6.57
C ILE A 240 -0.52 3.26 -6.07
N VAL A 241 0.51 3.29 -6.91
CA VAL A 241 1.83 3.82 -6.56
C VAL A 241 1.73 5.29 -6.15
N VAL A 242 0.99 6.11 -6.90
CA VAL A 242 0.80 7.54 -6.57
C VAL A 242 0.04 7.70 -5.25
N LEU A 243 -1.04 6.94 -5.05
CA LEU A 243 -1.80 6.96 -3.78
C LEU A 243 -0.95 6.50 -2.59
N SER A 244 -0.10 5.48 -2.78
CA SER A 244 0.85 5.02 -1.77
C SER A 244 1.91 6.08 -1.43
N CYS A 245 2.40 6.83 -2.42
CA CYS A 245 3.30 7.96 -2.21
C CYS A 245 2.63 9.10 -1.41
N LEU A 246 1.35 9.40 -1.69
CA LEU A 246 0.60 10.39 -0.92
C LEU A 246 0.32 9.92 0.51
N LEU A 247 0.00 8.64 0.71
CA LEU A 247 -0.20 8.05 2.03
C LEU A 247 1.09 8.09 2.88
N THR A 248 2.23 7.73 2.29
CA THR A 248 3.55 7.81 2.97
C THR A 248 3.92 9.25 3.30
N LEU A 249 3.61 10.23 2.43
CA LEU A 249 3.77 11.65 2.74
C LEU A 249 2.89 12.08 3.92
N GLY A 250 1.62 11.67 3.94
CA GLY A 250 0.71 11.95 5.05
C GLY A 250 1.22 11.36 6.36
N ALA A 251 1.68 10.11 6.34
CA ALA A 251 2.29 9.44 7.49
C ALA A 251 3.55 10.17 7.98
N LEU A 252 4.40 10.61 7.06
CA LEU A 252 5.62 11.37 7.37
C LEU A 252 5.29 12.70 8.06
N ILE A 253 4.36 13.48 7.51
CA ILE A 253 3.96 14.75 8.11
C ILE A 253 3.35 14.50 9.49
N TYR A 254 2.42 13.55 9.59
CA TYR A 254 1.70 13.30 10.83
C TYR A 254 2.65 12.85 11.97
N THR A 255 3.54 11.90 11.70
CA THR A 255 4.50 11.41 12.70
C THR A 255 5.44 12.50 13.20
N PHE A 256 6.03 13.29 12.31
CA PHE A 256 6.98 14.34 12.70
C PHE A 256 6.29 15.53 13.39
N VAL A 257 5.08 15.91 12.95
CA VAL A 257 4.33 16.99 13.58
C VAL A 257 3.87 16.58 14.97
N GLU A 258 3.24 15.42 15.12
CA GLU A 258 2.74 14.96 16.43
C GLU A 258 3.89 14.78 17.42
N THR A 259 4.99 14.13 17.02
CA THR A 259 6.17 13.95 17.88
C THR A 259 6.78 15.30 18.31
N ARG A 260 6.78 16.30 17.42
CA ARG A 260 7.30 17.62 17.74
C ARG A 260 6.39 18.39 18.69
N LEU A 261 5.08 18.27 18.53
CA LEU A 261 4.10 18.94 19.42
C LEU A 261 4.18 18.42 20.85
N THR A 262 4.55 17.15 21.03
CA THR A 262 4.67 16.50 22.35
C THR A 262 6.13 16.42 22.84
N SER A 263 7.08 17.03 22.13
CA SER A 263 8.51 16.99 22.51
C SER A 263 8.83 18.00 23.61
N GLY A 264 9.69 17.62 24.56
CA GLY A 264 10.14 18.49 25.65
C GLY A 264 9.14 18.62 26.81
N GLN A 265 8.00 17.94 26.75
CA GLN A 265 7.14 17.74 27.92
C GLN A 265 7.89 16.89 28.96
N ALA A 266 7.62 17.15 30.23
CA ALA A 266 8.22 16.44 31.36
C ALA A 266 7.11 16.02 32.33
N ILE A 267 7.28 14.86 32.96
CA ILE A 267 6.33 14.35 33.96
C ILE A 267 6.56 15.10 35.27
N ASP A 268 5.53 15.75 35.81
CA ASP A 268 5.56 16.30 37.18
C ASP A 268 5.49 15.14 38.19
N PRO A 269 6.54 14.90 38.99
CA PRO A 269 6.56 13.80 39.94
C PRO A 269 5.48 13.90 41.03
N ASN A 270 5.08 15.12 41.42
CA ASN A 270 4.07 15.31 42.46
C ASN A 270 2.69 14.90 41.94
N LEU A 271 2.37 15.29 40.71
CA LEU A 271 1.15 14.88 40.04
C LEU A 271 1.16 13.37 39.74
N ALA A 272 2.29 12.84 39.27
CA ALA A 272 2.44 11.41 39.02
C ALA A 272 2.21 10.57 40.27
N GLN A 273 2.68 11.03 41.44
CA GLN A 273 2.41 10.40 42.73
C GLN A 273 0.94 10.48 43.15
N GLU A 274 0.26 11.61 42.88
CA GLU A 274 -1.19 11.72 43.12
C GLU A 274 -1.98 10.71 42.28
N TYR A 275 -1.48 10.38 41.09
CA TYR A 275 -2.03 9.41 40.13
C TYR A 275 -1.26 8.08 40.12
N ASP A 276 -0.90 7.60 41.30
CA ASP A 276 -0.28 6.28 41.49
C ASP A 276 -1.09 5.14 40.83
N PHE A 277 -0.38 4.13 40.33
CA PHE A 277 -0.94 2.97 39.64
C PHE A 277 -2.09 2.35 40.46
N PRO A 278 -3.24 2.03 39.84
CA PRO A 278 -3.49 1.86 38.39
C PRO A 278 -4.03 3.11 37.68
N ARG A 279 -3.97 4.29 38.29
CA ARG A 279 -4.45 5.51 37.63
C ARG A 279 -3.47 5.95 36.55
N LEU A 280 -4.02 6.50 35.47
CA LEU A 280 -3.23 6.99 34.34
C LEU A 280 -2.83 8.44 34.59
N TYR A 281 -1.63 8.80 34.15
CA TYR A 281 -1.18 10.19 34.18
C TYR A 281 -2.10 11.06 33.30
N PRO A 282 -2.81 12.06 33.87
CA PRO A 282 -3.90 12.74 33.17
C PRO A 282 -3.41 13.86 32.25
N ASP A 283 -2.22 14.40 32.51
CA ASP A 283 -1.74 15.61 31.88
C ASP A 283 -1.07 15.33 30.54
N ASP A 284 -1.19 16.32 29.66
CA ASP A 284 -0.60 16.36 28.34
C ASP A 284 -1.05 15.25 27.37
N ARG A 285 -0.70 15.49 26.11
CA ARG A 285 -0.86 14.54 25.01
C ARG A 285 0.53 14.01 24.67
N TRP A 286 0.65 12.69 24.52
CA TRP A 286 1.94 12.02 24.39
C TRP A 286 1.99 11.10 23.19
N THR A 287 3.12 11.06 22.51
CA THR A 287 3.46 9.93 21.64
C THR A 287 4.19 8.86 22.47
N PRO A 288 4.21 7.58 22.06
CA PRO A 288 5.03 6.57 22.73
C PRO A 288 6.48 7.02 22.90
N GLU A 289 7.07 7.63 21.86
CA GLU A 289 8.46 8.12 21.93
C GLU A 289 8.65 9.17 23.03
N THR A 290 7.81 10.22 23.05
CA THR A 290 7.99 11.32 24.01
C THR A 290 7.60 10.94 25.42
N TRP A 291 6.63 10.03 25.58
CA TRP A 291 6.25 9.48 26.88
C TRP A 291 7.42 8.73 27.53
N PHE A 292 7.97 7.73 26.83
CA PHE A 292 9.07 6.94 27.39
C PHE A 292 10.35 7.75 27.54
N GLU A 293 10.56 8.79 26.74
CA GLU A 293 11.64 9.75 26.95
C GLU A 293 11.49 10.53 28.26
N ALA A 294 10.27 10.90 28.65
CA ALA A 294 10.00 11.53 29.94
C ALA A 294 10.07 10.53 31.10
N VAL A 295 9.65 9.28 30.90
CA VAL A 295 9.76 8.22 31.93
C VAL A 295 11.21 7.96 32.32
N ILE A 296 12.13 7.84 31.36
CA ILE A 296 13.57 7.63 31.68
C ILE A 296 14.24 8.87 32.29
N ALA A 297 13.60 10.04 32.23
CA ALA A 297 14.11 11.24 32.90
C ALA A 297 13.76 11.24 34.40
N LEU A 298 12.83 10.40 34.82
CA LEU A 298 12.55 10.13 36.23
C LEU A 298 13.59 9.15 36.81
N PRO A 299 13.87 9.23 38.11
CA PRO A 299 14.70 8.26 38.81
C PRO A 299 13.99 6.90 38.93
N LEU A 300 14.11 6.04 37.92
CA LEU A 300 13.63 4.66 37.96
C LEU A 300 14.38 3.86 39.04
N GLU A 301 13.65 3.07 39.83
CA GLU A 301 14.24 2.24 40.88
C GLU A 301 15.00 1.03 40.30
N ASP A 302 14.45 0.38 39.26
CA ASP A 302 15.12 -0.72 38.56
C ASP A 302 15.92 -0.22 37.34
N PRO A 303 17.27 -0.32 37.35
CA PRO A 303 18.09 0.07 36.19
C PRO A 303 17.82 -0.81 34.96
N THR A 304 17.29 -2.02 35.14
CA THR A 304 16.90 -2.90 34.03
C THR A 304 15.77 -2.28 33.21
N ASP A 305 14.84 -1.59 33.88
CA ASP A 305 13.74 -0.94 33.20
C ASP A 305 14.22 0.23 32.35
N GLU A 306 15.14 1.00 32.90
CA GLU A 306 15.78 2.11 32.18
C GLU A 306 16.47 1.61 30.89
N ASP A 307 17.24 0.52 30.97
CA ASP A 307 17.94 -0.07 29.83
C ASP A 307 16.97 -0.59 28.75
N VAL A 308 15.92 -1.31 29.17
CA VAL A 308 14.88 -1.82 28.25
C VAL A 308 14.17 -0.66 27.56
N ILE A 309 13.77 0.38 28.30
CA ILE A 309 13.08 1.54 27.74
C ILE A 309 14.02 2.29 26.79
N ARG A 310 15.29 2.52 27.15
CA ARG A 310 16.29 3.16 26.28
C ARG A 310 16.48 2.41 24.97
N ASP A 311 16.52 1.10 24.99
CA ASP A 311 16.63 0.30 23.77
C ASP A 311 15.37 0.37 22.90
N LYS A 312 14.19 0.39 23.51
CA LYS A 312 12.92 0.52 22.79
C LYS A 312 12.70 1.91 22.23
N LEU A 313 13.18 2.96 22.90
CA LEU A 313 13.22 4.32 22.37
C LEU A 313 14.04 4.41 21.08
N LYS A 314 15.15 3.68 20.97
CA LYS A 314 15.93 3.60 19.71
C LYS A 314 15.09 3.01 18.58
N LEU A 315 14.28 1.99 18.84
CA LEU A 315 13.37 1.40 17.84
C LEU A 315 12.25 2.37 17.46
N MET A 316 11.68 3.08 18.43
CA MET A 316 10.64 4.09 18.20
C MET A 316 11.14 5.22 17.28
N ARG A 317 12.32 5.76 17.61
CA ARG A 317 13.05 6.72 16.76
C ARG A 317 13.36 6.12 15.40
N GLY A 318 13.76 4.85 15.37
CA GLY A 318 14.12 4.10 14.18
C GLY A 318 13.01 4.11 13.12
N TRP A 319 11.78 3.73 13.46
CA TRP A 319 10.70 3.71 12.48
C TRP A 319 10.22 5.11 12.06
N LYS A 320 10.24 6.09 12.99
CA LYS A 320 9.98 7.49 12.66
C LYS A 320 10.94 7.97 11.56
N TRP A 321 12.24 7.77 11.77
CA TRP A 321 13.26 8.18 10.79
C TRP A 321 13.24 7.33 9.52
N ASN A 322 12.88 6.04 9.60
CA ASN A 322 12.70 5.17 8.42
C ASN A 322 11.55 5.63 7.50
N THR A 323 10.62 6.45 8.00
CA THR A 323 9.55 7.00 7.16
C THR A 323 10.08 7.95 6.08
N ILE A 324 11.24 8.59 6.29
CA ILE A 324 11.89 9.46 5.30
C ILE A 324 12.38 8.68 4.06
N PRO A 325 13.26 7.66 4.18
CA PRO A 325 13.69 6.88 3.01
C PRO A 325 12.50 6.20 2.32
N MET A 326 11.51 5.70 3.07
CA MET A 326 10.27 5.16 2.50
C MET A 326 9.58 6.17 1.57
N PHE A 327 9.41 7.41 2.03
CA PHE A 327 8.82 8.48 1.22
C PHE A 327 9.66 8.82 -0.01
N LEU A 328 10.98 8.95 0.12
CA LEU A 328 11.87 9.28 -1.00
C LEU A 328 11.87 8.19 -2.08
N LEU A 329 11.84 6.93 -1.68
CA LEU A 329 11.71 5.79 -2.59
C LEU A 329 10.33 5.78 -3.26
N GLY A 330 9.27 6.02 -2.49
CA GLY A 330 7.90 6.14 -3.01
C GLY A 330 7.74 7.26 -4.02
N LEU A 331 8.31 8.44 -3.73
CA LEU A 331 8.31 9.61 -4.62
C LEU A 331 9.09 9.33 -5.91
N THR A 332 10.26 8.70 -5.80
CA THR A 332 11.08 8.31 -6.95
C THR A 332 10.32 7.32 -7.83
N LEU A 333 9.70 6.31 -7.24
CA LEU A 333 8.91 5.32 -7.97
C LEU A 333 7.70 5.96 -8.65
N ALA A 334 6.96 6.82 -7.95
CA ALA A 334 5.81 7.54 -8.49
C ALA A 334 6.21 8.40 -9.70
N GLY A 335 7.33 9.14 -9.60
CA GLY A 335 7.86 9.93 -10.71
C GLY A 335 8.24 9.08 -11.93
N LEU A 336 8.92 7.95 -11.72
CA LEU A 336 9.30 7.02 -12.79
C LEU A 336 8.07 6.43 -13.49
N VAL A 337 7.07 6.00 -12.72
CA VAL A 337 5.85 5.38 -13.24
C VAL A 337 4.96 6.41 -13.94
N LEU A 338 4.78 7.61 -13.38
CA LEU A 338 4.04 8.69 -14.02
C LEU A 338 4.66 9.09 -15.36
N ARG A 339 5.99 9.16 -15.42
CA ARG A 339 6.68 9.42 -16.68
C ARG A 339 6.38 8.35 -17.72
N GLU A 340 6.45 7.07 -17.35
CA GLU A 340 6.13 5.97 -18.27
C GLU A 340 4.69 6.09 -18.79
N VAL A 341 3.74 6.42 -17.91
CA VAL A 341 2.34 6.67 -18.27
C VAL A 341 2.19 7.87 -19.20
N VAL A 342 2.90 8.98 -18.97
CA VAL A 342 2.81 10.18 -19.82
C VAL A 342 3.45 9.96 -21.19
N VAL A 343 4.63 9.32 -21.23
CA VAL A 343 5.40 9.09 -22.46
C VAL A 343 4.72 8.05 -23.35
N PHE A 344 4.25 6.92 -22.78
CA PHE A 344 3.69 5.81 -23.55
C PHE A 344 2.16 5.76 -23.57
N GLY A 345 1.50 6.35 -22.58
CA GLY A 345 0.03 6.41 -22.53
C GLY A 345 -0.59 7.35 -23.55
N GLY A 346 0.21 8.08 -24.34
CA GLY A 346 -0.28 8.96 -25.39
C GLY A 346 -1.15 10.09 -24.85
N TRP A 347 -0.99 10.45 -23.57
CA TRP A 347 -1.77 11.52 -22.93
C TRP A 347 -1.41 12.91 -23.43
N GLY A 348 -0.39 13.01 -24.29
CA GLY A 348 -0.12 14.18 -25.11
C GLY A 348 -1.17 14.36 -26.20
N PHE A 349 -1.74 15.56 -26.31
CA PHE A 349 -2.72 16.03 -27.29
C PHE A 349 -2.48 15.63 -28.77
N LYS A 350 -1.27 15.19 -29.13
CA LYS A 350 -0.92 14.69 -30.48
C LYS A 350 -1.74 13.48 -30.93
N GLY A 351 -2.11 12.57 -30.03
CA GLY A 351 -2.93 11.40 -30.39
C GLY A 351 -4.36 11.77 -30.82
N ARG A 352 -4.91 12.87 -30.28
CA ARG A 352 -6.23 13.38 -30.66
C ARG A 352 -6.22 13.99 -32.06
N ARG A 353 -5.19 14.80 -32.40
CA ARG A 353 -5.07 15.40 -33.73
C ARG A 353 -4.98 14.36 -34.85
N VAL A 354 -4.15 13.32 -34.70
CA VAL A 354 -4.01 12.28 -35.74
C VAL A 354 -5.31 11.49 -35.92
N ARG A 355 -6.08 11.27 -34.85
CA ARG A 355 -7.40 10.60 -34.96
C ARG A 355 -8.44 11.51 -35.60
N GLU A 356 -8.38 12.83 -35.34
CA GLU A 356 -9.22 13.83 -35.99
C GLU A 356 -8.87 13.99 -37.47
N GLU A 357 -7.58 14.03 -37.82
CA GLU A 357 -7.09 14.07 -39.20
C GLU A 357 -7.52 12.82 -39.97
N LYS A 358 -7.35 11.61 -39.40
CA LYS A 358 -7.88 10.39 -40.03
C LYS A 358 -9.39 10.40 -40.18
N ARG A 359 -10.13 10.95 -39.20
CA ARG A 359 -11.58 11.13 -39.34
C ARG A 359 -11.91 12.11 -40.46
N GLN A 360 -11.14 13.19 -40.61
CA GLN A 360 -11.33 14.16 -41.67
C GLN A 360 -10.97 13.58 -43.04
N GLU A 361 -9.94 12.74 -43.14
CA GLU A 361 -9.62 11.99 -44.36
C GLU A 361 -10.72 10.98 -44.71
N GLU A 362 -11.22 10.20 -43.74
CA GLU A 362 -12.32 9.26 -43.94
C GLU A 362 -13.62 9.98 -44.35
N LEU A 363 -13.95 11.09 -43.69
CA LEU A 363 -15.11 11.91 -44.02
C LEU A 363 -14.96 12.64 -45.37
N GLY A 364 -13.74 13.09 -45.71
CA GLY A 364 -13.43 13.70 -47.00
C GLY A 364 -13.54 12.69 -48.16
N MET A 365 -13.09 11.45 -47.95
CA MET A 365 -13.22 10.38 -48.95
C MET A 365 -14.67 9.89 -49.09
N MET A 366 -15.48 9.93 -48.02
CA MET A 366 -16.94 9.68 -48.12
C MET A 366 -17.66 10.80 -48.90
N GLY A 367 -17.20 12.04 -48.81
CA GLY A 367 -17.73 13.17 -49.60
C GLY A 367 -17.43 13.06 -51.10
N MET A 368 -16.24 12.56 -51.49
CA MET A 368 -15.85 12.46 -52.90
C MET A 368 -16.46 11.24 -53.62
N ASN A 369 -16.73 10.14 -52.91
CA ASN A 369 -17.36 8.95 -53.51
C ASN A 369 -18.88 9.08 -53.69
N GLY A 370 -19.54 10.08 -53.08
CA GLY A 370 -20.96 10.35 -53.26
C GLY A 370 -21.32 11.17 -54.51
N MET A 371 -20.34 11.72 -55.24
CA MET A 371 -20.59 12.70 -56.31
C MET A 371 -20.38 12.16 -57.74
N SER A 372 -20.05 10.87 -57.90
CA SER A 372 -19.83 10.22 -59.21
C SER A 372 -21.07 9.53 -59.80
N GLY A 373 -22.28 9.92 -59.37
CA GLY A 373 -23.55 9.30 -59.78
C GLY A 373 -24.40 10.06 -60.81
N TYR A 374 -24.08 11.31 -61.14
CA TYR A 374 -24.82 12.10 -62.16
C TYR A 374 -24.00 12.26 -63.44
N ARG A 375 -23.69 11.15 -64.12
CA ARG A 375 -23.29 11.20 -65.53
C ARG A 375 -24.56 11.23 -66.36
N GLY A 376 -25.10 12.43 -66.53
CA GLY A 376 -26.20 12.71 -67.44
C GLY A 376 -25.84 12.23 -68.85
N VAL A 377 -26.69 11.37 -69.38
CA VAL A 377 -26.75 11.01 -70.80
C VAL A 377 -27.36 12.23 -71.51
N GLY A 378 -26.50 13.19 -71.86
CA GLY A 378 -26.84 14.39 -72.63
C GLY A 378 -26.37 14.23 -74.07
N ASN A 379 -27.33 13.97 -74.94
CA ASN A 379 -27.22 13.71 -76.37
C ASN A 379 -26.94 15.02 -77.14
N GLY A 380 -25.98 14.97 -78.08
CA GLY A 380 -26.03 15.60 -79.41
C GLY A 380 -26.06 17.13 -79.59
N GLY A 381 -25.11 17.63 -80.40
CA GLY A 381 -25.17 18.90 -81.17
C GLY A 381 -25.03 20.17 -80.32
N TYR A 382 -24.22 21.17 -80.63
CA TYR A 382 -23.98 21.88 -81.89
C TYR A 382 -22.58 22.53 -81.77
N GLU A 383 -21.72 22.38 -82.78
CA GLU A 383 -21.42 23.43 -83.77
C GLU A 383 -20.98 24.79 -83.18
N GLY A 384 -19.66 25.03 -83.28
CA GLY A 384 -19.10 26.23 -83.92
C GLY A 384 -19.27 27.59 -83.24
N ALA A 385 -18.19 28.10 -82.65
CA ALA A 385 -17.76 29.48 -82.91
C ALA A 385 -16.28 29.68 -82.53
N ARG A 386 -15.49 29.85 -83.59
CA ARG A 386 -14.17 30.43 -83.66
C ARG A 386 -14.23 31.85 -83.07
N TYR A 387 -13.36 32.18 -82.12
CA TYR A 387 -12.96 33.57 -81.89
C TYR A 387 -11.45 33.65 -81.79
N GLU A 388 -10.86 34.12 -82.89
CA GLU A 388 -9.55 34.77 -82.94
C GLU A 388 -9.62 36.12 -82.22
N GLY A 389 -8.50 36.54 -81.63
CA GLY A 389 -8.08 37.93 -81.74
C GLY A 389 -7.64 38.63 -80.46
N ASN A 390 -6.43 39.20 -80.56
CA ASN A 390 -5.84 40.32 -79.81
C ASN A 390 -5.22 39.95 -78.45
N ARG A 391 -3.88 39.89 -78.25
CA ARG A 391 -2.80 40.90 -78.47
C ARG A 391 -3.24 42.31 -78.11
N TYR A 392 -2.78 42.83 -76.98
CA TYR A 392 -1.89 44.00 -76.79
C TYR A 392 -1.34 43.89 -75.35
N GLU A 393 -0.02 43.78 -75.21
CA GLU A 393 0.87 44.74 -74.49
C GLU A 393 0.69 44.79 -72.97
#